data_AF-A0A8J2RNS5-F1
#
_entry.id   AF-A0A8J2RNS5-F1
#
_cell.length_a   1.000
_cell.length_b   1.000
_cell.length_c   1.000
_cell.angle_alpha   90.00
_cell.angle_beta   90.00
_cell.angle_gamma   90.00
#
_symmetry.space_group_name_H-M   'P 1'
#
loop_
_entity.id
_entity.type
_entity.pdbx_description
1 polymer ?
#
loop_
_entity_poly.entity_id
_entity_poly.type
_entity_poly.pdbx_seq_one_letter_code
_entity_poly.pdbx_strand_id
1 'polypeptide(L)'
;MCQALSEKAVYSSTDPEKSVSFRTLLLAHCKNEFDKDSAELVGLEEKRIQIRSAETEERKKELTNELQDLVDRNRRKVLGNITLIGELFRVGTISDMVIHQCIRRLLKDPDDEQMENLCLLMKTVGKEFDTIRNSEAVNSYFRTLEWITVERKSCNRIRFMVMDLSELRSRRWTTRQESRLEDQNISWGKTQKVTANNITEETTPQQLPVPVTVIENNMEASVLDPIPAQERTKMEPRQVTPTSLKENTVKDKKSSFYSSGLSDQSRRNQE
;
A
#
# COMPACT_ATOMS: atom_id res chain seq x y z
N MET A 1 -6.29 -1.71 14.20
CA MET A 1 -5.61 -2.67 15.11
C MET A 1 -4.10 -2.66 14.90
N CYS A 2 -3.57 -3.03 13.73
CA CYS A 2 -2.11 -3.08 13.47
C CYS A 2 -1.38 -1.75 13.77
N GLN A 3 -1.99 -0.60 13.48
CA GLN A 3 -1.46 0.72 13.84
C GLN A 3 -1.28 0.90 15.35
N ALA A 4 -2.31 0.57 16.13
CA ALA A 4 -2.27 0.72 17.59
C ALA A 4 -1.27 -0.25 18.26
N LEU A 5 -0.93 -1.35 17.57
CA LEU A 5 0.06 -2.31 18.04
C LEU A 5 1.47 -1.96 17.58
N SER A 6 1.65 -1.29 16.43
CA SER A 6 2.97 -0.95 15.89
C SER A 6 3.73 0.07 16.75
N GLU A 7 3.02 0.86 17.54
CA GLU A 7 3.57 1.79 18.53
C GLU A 7 4.02 1.11 19.84
N LYS A 8 3.72 -0.18 20.02
CA LYS A 8 4.07 -0.94 21.23
C LYS A 8 5.30 -1.81 21.01
N ALA A 9 6.25 -1.73 21.94
CA ALA A 9 7.42 -2.59 22.00
C ALA A 9 7.28 -3.58 23.18
N VAL A 10 7.61 -4.85 22.93
CA VAL A 10 7.65 -5.89 23.96
C VAL A 10 9.11 -6.20 24.25
N TYR A 11 9.52 -6.06 25.50
CA TYR A 11 10.87 -6.37 25.96
C TYR A 11 11.01 -7.86 26.25
N SER A 12 12.17 -8.43 25.97
CA SER A 12 12.45 -9.83 26.27
C SER A 12 12.47 -10.07 27.78
N SER A 13 11.87 -11.18 28.22
CA SER A 13 11.92 -11.63 29.61
C SER A 13 13.31 -12.10 30.06
N THR A 14 14.25 -12.30 29.14
CA THR A 14 15.62 -12.76 29.43
C THR A 14 16.69 -11.70 29.24
N ASP A 15 16.39 -10.58 28.56
CA ASP A 15 17.37 -9.55 28.21
C ASP A 15 16.67 -8.17 28.07
N PRO A 16 16.79 -7.28 29.07
CA PRO A 16 16.09 -5.99 29.08
C PRO A 16 16.49 -5.03 27.94
N GLU A 17 17.66 -5.19 27.33
CA GLU A 17 18.09 -4.35 26.20
C GLU A 17 17.49 -4.80 24.86
N LYS A 18 16.96 -6.03 24.79
CA LYS A 18 16.32 -6.55 23.58
C LYS A 18 14.82 -6.33 23.65
N SER A 19 14.34 -5.40 22.82
CA SER A 19 12.91 -5.24 22.54
C SER A 19 12.59 -5.68 21.12
N VAL A 20 11.40 -6.26 20.95
CA VAL A 20 10.83 -6.57 19.64
C VAL A 20 9.58 -5.71 19.47
N SER A 21 9.55 -4.94 18.39
CA SER A 21 8.36 -4.17 18.03
C SER A 21 7.37 -5.03 17.24
N PHE A 22 6.07 -4.79 17.41
CA PHE A 22 5.05 -5.42 16.57
C PHE A 22 5.31 -5.16 15.08
N ARG A 23 5.83 -3.98 14.72
CA ARG A 23 6.23 -3.64 13.35
C ARG A 23 7.30 -4.61 12.82
N THR A 24 8.33 -4.92 13.62
CA THR A 24 9.40 -5.85 13.22
C THR A 24 8.86 -7.27 13.03
N LEU A 25 8.00 -7.75 13.93
CA LEU A 25 7.36 -9.06 13.79
C LEU A 25 6.45 -9.15 12.58
N LEU A 26 5.64 -8.11 12.34
CA LEU A 26 4.76 -8.05 11.19
C LEU A 26 5.54 -8.07 9.88
N LEU A 27 6.62 -7.28 9.78
CA LEU A 27 7.49 -7.29 8.60
C LEU A 27 8.18 -8.64 8.38
N ALA A 28 8.66 -9.29 9.44
CA ALA A 28 9.25 -10.63 9.36
C ALA A 28 8.22 -11.67 8.92
N HIS A 29 6.99 -11.59 9.44
CA HIS A 29 5.89 -12.46 9.04
C HIS A 29 5.49 -12.22 7.58
N CYS A 30 5.30 -10.96 7.16
CA CYS A 30 4.99 -10.63 5.77
C CYS A 30 6.06 -11.14 4.81
N LYS A 31 7.35 -11.00 5.16
CA LYS A 31 8.46 -11.54 4.36
C LYS A 31 8.39 -13.07 4.26
N ASN A 32 8.21 -13.76 5.39
CA ASN A 32 8.14 -15.22 5.42
C ASN A 32 6.94 -15.75 4.61
N GLU A 33 5.78 -15.11 4.71
CA GLU A 33 4.61 -15.44 3.87
C GLU A 33 4.90 -15.20 2.38
N PHE A 34 5.64 -14.16 2.04
CA PHE A 34 6.03 -13.87 0.66
C PHE A 34 7.00 -14.91 0.06
N ASP A 35 7.87 -15.49 0.90
CA ASP A 35 8.87 -16.48 0.48
C ASP A 35 8.25 -17.90 0.36
N LYS A 36 7.18 -18.20 1.11
CA LYS A 36 6.47 -19.49 1.06
C LYS A 36 5.84 -19.81 -0.30
N ASP A 37 5.43 -18.80 -1.05
CA ASP A 37 4.88 -18.97 -2.40
C ASP A 37 5.81 -19.77 -3.33
N SER A 38 7.14 -19.71 -3.12
CA SER A 38 8.10 -20.50 -3.93
C SER A 38 8.03 -22.00 -3.65
N ALA A 39 7.73 -22.39 -2.40
CA ALA A 39 7.56 -23.80 -2.04
C ALA A 39 6.19 -24.33 -2.48
N GLU A 40 5.15 -23.49 -2.43
CA GLU A 40 3.81 -23.84 -2.90
C GLU A 40 3.80 -24.07 -4.43
N LEU A 41 4.61 -23.34 -5.20
CA LEU A 41 4.83 -23.59 -6.63
C LEU A 41 5.47 -24.96 -6.93
N VAL A 42 6.40 -25.43 -6.08
CA VAL A 42 7.02 -26.76 -6.23
C VAL A 42 5.99 -27.86 -6.00
N GLY A 43 5.15 -27.73 -4.96
CA GLY A 43 4.07 -28.71 -4.69
C GLY A 43 3.00 -28.77 -5.79
N LEU A 44 2.74 -27.64 -6.48
CA LEU A 44 1.85 -27.62 -7.64
C LEU A 44 2.43 -28.39 -8.84
N GLU A 45 3.73 -28.25 -9.11
CA GLU A 45 4.37 -28.97 -10.21
C GLU A 45 4.51 -30.47 -9.91
N GLU A 46 4.79 -30.86 -8.67
CA GLU A 46 4.77 -32.27 -8.25
C GLU A 46 3.40 -32.92 -8.49
N LYS A 47 2.30 -32.25 -8.12
CA LYS A 47 0.95 -32.75 -8.40
C LYS A 47 0.66 -32.83 -9.90
N ARG A 48 1.14 -31.87 -10.71
CA ARG A 48 1.03 -31.94 -12.18
C ARG A 48 1.78 -33.12 -12.76
N ILE A 49 2.97 -33.44 -12.25
CA ILE A 49 3.73 -34.63 -12.63
C ILE A 49 2.95 -35.90 -12.28
N GLN A 50 2.38 -35.98 -11.07
CA GLN A 50 1.58 -37.12 -10.63
C GLN A 50 0.35 -37.36 -11.50
N ILE A 51 -0.34 -36.29 -11.94
CA ILE A 51 -1.46 -36.39 -12.89
C ILE A 51 -0.98 -36.96 -14.23
N ARG A 52 0.17 -36.49 -14.74
CA ARG A 52 0.74 -37.00 -16.01
C ARG A 52 1.15 -38.47 -15.92
N SER A 53 1.62 -38.92 -14.75
CA SER A 53 2.07 -40.30 -14.53
C SER A 53 0.96 -41.26 -14.07
N ALA A 54 -0.24 -40.77 -13.74
CA ALA A 54 -1.32 -41.63 -13.28
C ALA A 54 -1.86 -42.51 -14.41
N GLU A 55 -1.96 -43.82 -14.15
CA GLU A 55 -2.34 -44.83 -15.15
C GLU A 55 -3.86 -44.93 -15.34
N THR A 56 -4.65 -44.63 -14.30
CA THR A 56 -6.12 -44.72 -14.33
C THR A 56 -6.78 -43.36 -14.43
N GLU A 57 -7.91 -43.30 -15.14
CA GLU A 57 -8.70 -42.07 -15.28
C GLU A 57 -9.32 -41.64 -13.94
N GLU A 58 -9.72 -42.58 -13.08
CA GLU A 58 -10.17 -42.25 -11.72
C GLU A 58 -9.08 -41.54 -10.92
N ARG A 59 -7.84 -42.05 -10.96
CA ARG A 59 -6.72 -41.45 -10.22
C ARG A 59 -6.32 -40.10 -10.78
N LYS A 60 -6.33 -39.93 -12.11
CA LYS A 60 -6.12 -38.62 -12.74
C LYS A 60 -7.18 -37.61 -12.29
N LYS A 61 -8.44 -38.01 -12.23
CA LYS A 61 -9.55 -37.15 -11.81
C LYS A 61 -9.41 -36.72 -10.34
N GLU A 62 -9.10 -37.65 -9.44
CA GLU A 62 -8.82 -37.33 -8.03
C GLU A 62 -7.67 -36.33 -7.87
N LEU A 63 -6.53 -36.61 -8.51
CA LEU A 63 -5.35 -35.74 -8.44
C LEU A 63 -5.60 -34.36 -9.05
N THR A 64 -6.43 -34.29 -10.10
CA THR A 64 -6.84 -33.01 -10.71
C THR A 64 -7.71 -32.20 -9.75
N ASN A 65 -8.66 -32.83 -9.05
CA ASN A 65 -9.46 -32.16 -8.03
C ASN A 65 -8.59 -31.66 -6.87
N GLU A 66 -7.66 -32.49 -6.38
CA GLU A 66 -6.73 -32.08 -5.31
C GLU A 66 -5.82 -30.92 -5.74
N LEU A 67 -5.37 -30.93 -7.01
CA LEU A 67 -4.59 -29.83 -7.57
C LEU A 67 -5.43 -28.56 -7.63
N GLN A 68 -6.68 -28.64 -8.09
CA GLN A 68 -7.59 -27.50 -8.15
C GLN A 68 -7.84 -26.92 -6.74
N ASP A 69 -8.12 -27.75 -5.74
CA ASP A 69 -8.30 -27.31 -4.35
C ASP A 69 -7.04 -26.64 -3.77
N LEU A 70 -5.86 -27.11 -4.16
CA LEU A 70 -4.60 -26.48 -3.75
C LEU A 70 -4.41 -25.12 -4.43
N VAL A 71 -4.67 -25.04 -5.74
CA VAL A 71 -4.63 -23.79 -6.50
C VAL A 71 -5.59 -22.76 -5.92
N ASP A 72 -6.85 -23.13 -5.66
CA ASP A 72 -7.88 -22.22 -5.16
C ASP A 72 -7.61 -21.76 -3.72
N ARG A 73 -6.99 -22.61 -2.89
CA ARG A 73 -6.50 -22.19 -1.57
C ARG A 73 -5.36 -21.19 -1.70
N ASN A 74 -4.39 -21.46 -2.57
CA ASN A 74 -3.26 -20.56 -2.78
C ASN A 74 -3.71 -19.20 -3.32
N ARG A 75 -4.60 -19.19 -4.31
CA ARG A 75 -5.24 -18.00 -4.87
C ARG A 75 -5.86 -17.10 -3.79
N ARG A 76 -6.65 -17.68 -2.88
CA ARG A 76 -7.26 -16.93 -1.77
C ARG A 76 -6.22 -16.34 -0.82
N LYS A 77 -5.15 -17.08 -0.51
CA LYS A 77 -4.05 -16.55 0.33
C LYS A 77 -3.35 -15.39 -0.35
N VAL A 78 -2.96 -15.54 -1.62
CA VAL A 78 -2.26 -14.51 -2.39
C VAL A 78 -3.08 -13.22 -2.45
N LEU A 79 -4.36 -13.32 -2.79
CA LEU A 79 -5.26 -12.17 -2.81
C LEU A 79 -5.36 -11.50 -1.43
N GLY A 80 -5.60 -12.29 -0.38
CA GLY A 80 -5.68 -11.79 1.00
C GLY A 80 -4.39 -11.11 1.45
N ASN A 81 -3.24 -11.68 1.11
CA ASN A 81 -1.91 -11.12 1.41
C ASN A 81 -1.70 -9.78 0.72
N ILE A 82 -2.06 -9.68 -0.56
CA ILE A 82 -1.93 -8.43 -1.34
C ILE A 82 -2.84 -7.33 -0.77
N THR A 83 -4.09 -7.66 -0.46
CA THR A 83 -5.02 -6.72 0.19
C THR A 83 -4.49 -6.27 1.55
N LEU A 84 -4.03 -7.21 2.38
CA LEU A 84 -3.48 -6.90 3.70
C LEU A 84 -2.25 -5.99 3.60
N ILE A 85 -1.31 -6.30 2.71
CA ILE A 85 -0.12 -5.48 2.48
C ILE A 85 -0.51 -4.06 2.04
N GLY A 86 -1.48 -3.93 1.13
CA GLY A 86 -1.99 -2.64 0.68
C GLY A 86 -2.54 -1.80 1.83
N GLU A 87 -3.37 -2.38 2.70
CA GLU A 87 -3.93 -1.67 3.86
C GLU A 87 -2.86 -1.34 4.91
N LEU A 88 -1.89 -2.22 5.15
CA LEU A 88 -0.77 -1.95 6.05
C LEU A 88 0.11 -0.80 5.56
N PHE A 89 0.23 -0.62 4.25
CA PHE A 89 0.97 0.48 3.65
C PHE A 89 0.24 1.82 3.83
N ARG A 90 -1.07 1.86 3.58
CA ARG A 90 -1.90 3.07 3.79
C ARG A 90 -1.84 3.57 5.23
N VAL A 91 -1.74 2.64 6.17
CA VAL A 91 -1.61 2.92 7.61
C VAL A 91 -0.17 3.27 8.03
N GLY A 92 0.80 3.27 7.09
CA GLY A 92 2.19 3.68 7.33
C GLY A 92 3.04 2.66 8.09
N THR A 93 2.56 1.42 8.24
CA THR A 93 3.28 0.38 9.01
C THR A 93 4.42 -0.22 8.20
N ILE A 94 4.27 -0.32 6.87
CA ILE A 94 5.28 -0.86 5.96
C ILE A 94 5.81 0.22 5.01
N SER A 95 7.01 0.04 4.48
CA SER A 95 7.68 1.02 3.62
C SER A 95 7.42 0.77 2.13
N ASP A 96 7.70 1.78 1.31
CA ASP A 96 7.64 1.74 -0.16
C ASP A 96 8.41 0.55 -0.75
N MET A 97 9.51 0.14 -0.10
CA MET A 97 10.34 -0.99 -0.53
C MET A 97 9.53 -2.30 -0.63
N VAL A 98 8.61 -2.53 0.31
CA VAL A 98 7.75 -3.72 0.33
C VAL A 98 6.77 -3.68 -0.85
N ILE A 99 6.19 -2.52 -1.15
CA ILE A 99 5.30 -2.34 -2.31
C ILE A 99 6.06 -2.55 -3.62
N HIS A 100 7.27 -2.01 -3.76
CA HIS A 100 8.11 -2.27 -4.93
C HIS A 100 8.45 -3.75 -5.13
N GLN A 101 8.66 -4.51 -4.04
CA GLN A 101 8.87 -5.96 -4.12
C GLN A 101 7.60 -6.68 -4.57
N CYS A 102 6.44 -6.29 -4.03
CA CYS A 102 5.16 -6.87 -4.42
C CYS A 102 4.85 -6.66 -5.90
N ILE A 103 5.00 -5.42 -6.40
CA ILE A 103 4.78 -5.09 -7.81
C ILE A 103 5.74 -5.88 -8.71
N ARG A 104 7.04 -5.92 -8.38
CA ARG A 104 8.02 -6.68 -9.18
C ARG A 104 7.73 -8.18 -9.22
N ARG A 105 7.20 -8.75 -8.13
CA ARG A 105 6.79 -10.16 -8.09
C ARG A 105 5.61 -10.41 -9.04
N LEU A 106 4.58 -9.56 -8.99
CA LEU A 106 3.40 -9.67 -9.85
C LEU A 106 3.73 -9.43 -11.33
N LEU A 107 4.77 -8.66 -11.63
CA LEU A 107 5.24 -8.41 -13.00
C LEU A 107 6.23 -9.45 -13.52
N LYS A 108 6.70 -10.39 -12.69
CA LYS A 108 7.71 -11.38 -13.12
C LYS A 108 7.13 -12.37 -14.14
N ASP A 109 5.97 -12.95 -13.82
CA ASP A 109 5.30 -13.95 -14.65
C ASP A 109 3.79 -13.63 -14.78
N PRO A 110 3.43 -12.47 -15.35
CA PRO A 110 2.07 -11.93 -15.27
C PRO A 110 1.09 -12.77 -16.08
N ASP A 111 0.18 -13.43 -15.37
CA ASP A 111 -1.07 -13.96 -15.90
C ASP A 111 -2.24 -12.98 -15.62
N ASP A 112 -3.42 -13.29 -16.13
CA ASP A 112 -4.60 -12.43 -15.95
C ASP A 112 -4.93 -12.18 -14.46
N GLU A 113 -4.68 -13.17 -13.59
CA GLU A 113 -4.94 -13.06 -12.16
C GLU A 113 -3.91 -12.16 -11.46
N GLN A 114 -2.63 -12.29 -11.78
CA GLN A 114 -1.58 -11.40 -11.27
C GLN A 114 -1.79 -9.97 -11.74
N MET A 115 -2.27 -9.77 -12.97
CA MET A 115 -2.64 -8.46 -13.49
C MET A 115 -3.82 -7.85 -12.73
N GLU A 116 -4.85 -8.64 -12.40
CA GLU A 116 -5.95 -8.24 -11.51
C GLU A 116 -5.44 -7.82 -10.12
N ASN A 117 -4.62 -8.67 -9.51
CA ASN A 117 -4.07 -8.44 -8.18
C ASN A 117 -3.17 -7.20 -8.14
N LEU A 118 -2.38 -6.95 -9.20
CA LEU A 118 -1.56 -5.74 -9.31
C LEU A 118 -2.42 -4.50 -9.47
N CYS A 119 -3.45 -4.53 -10.31
CA CYS A 119 -4.39 -3.41 -10.45
C CYS A 119 -5.09 -3.10 -9.12
N LEU A 120 -5.49 -4.13 -8.37
CA LEU A 120 -6.09 -3.98 -7.04
C LEU A 120 -5.12 -3.35 -6.03
N LEU A 121 -3.87 -3.83 -5.99
CA LEU A 121 -2.84 -3.26 -5.13
C LEU A 121 -2.64 -1.78 -5.45
N MET A 122 -2.43 -1.44 -6.71
CA MET A 122 -2.20 -0.07 -7.17
C MET A 122 -3.39 0.85 -6.89
N LYS A 123 -4.63 0.37 -7.03
CA LYS A 123 -5.83 1.14 -6.63
C LYS A 123 -5.83 1.48 -5.14
N THR A 124 -5.33 0.58 -4.31
CA THR A 124 -5.32 0.71 -2.85
C THR A 124 -4.21 1.63 -2.38
N VAL A 125 -2.98 1.45 -2.89
CA VAL A 125 -1.79 2.17 -2.40
C VAL A 125 -1.43 3.41 -3.22
N GLY A 126 -2.01 3.57 -4.41
CA GLY A 126 -1.52 4.51 -5.42
C GLY A 126 -1.48 5.96 -4.95
N LYS A 127 -2.46 6.40 -4.14
CA LYS A 127 -2.53 7.77 -3.62
C LYS A 127 -1.34 8.10 -2.71
N GLU A 128 -0.98 7.20 -1.81
CA GLU A 128 0.13 7.37 -0.86
C GLU A 128 1.48 6.97 -1.48
N PHE A 129 1.47 6.08 -2.49
CA PHE A 129 2.68 5.53 -3.11
C PHE A 129 3.24 6.38 -4.25
N ASP A 130 2.38 6.96 -5.11
CA ASP A 130 2.77 7.77 -6.29
C ASP A 130 3.18 9.19 -5.89
N THR A 131 4.25 9.27 -5.11
CA THR A 131 4.89 10.50 -4.69
C THR A 131 5.99 10.92 -5.67
N ILE A 132 6.51 12.13 -5.54
CA ILE A 132 7.64 12.63 -6.36
C ILE A 132 8.82 11.64 -6.32
N ARG A 133 9.10 11.02 -5.17
CA ARG A 133 10.18 10.04 -4.99
C ARG A 133 9.97 8.77 -5.82
N ASN A 134 8.74 8.30 -5.93
CA ASN A 134 8.43 7.02 -6.59
C ASN A 134 7.91 7.21 -8.03
N SER A 135 7.64 8.43 -8.46
CA SER A 135 7.00 8.77 -9.73
C SER A 135 7.67 8.09 -10.94
N GLU A 136 9.00 8.07 -10.99
CA GLU A 136 9.74 7.41 -12.07
C GLU A 136 9.51 5.89 -12.10
N ALA A 137 9.57 5.24 -10.94
CA ALA A 137 9.30 3.82 -10.81
C ALA A 137 7.83 3.49 -11.15
N VAL A 138 6.88 4.30 -10.68
CA VAL A 138 5.46 4.14 -11.00
C VAL A 138 5.24 4.30 -12.50
N ASN A 139 5.87 5.29 -13.14
CA ASN A 139 5.82 5.44 -14.61
C ASN A 139 6.32 4.19 -15.33
N SER A 140 7.43 3.60 -14.86
CA SER A 140 7.93 2.34 -15.40
C SER A 140 6.90 1.22 -15.26
N TYR A 141 6.24 1.08 -14.10
CA TYR A 141 5.23 0.03 -13.90
C TYR A 141 4.02 0.19 -14.82
N PHE A 142 3.53 1.41 -15.03
CA PHE A 142 2.43 1.67 -15.97
C PHE A 142 2.82 1.34 -17.41
N ARG A 143 4.05 1.69 -17.84
CA ARG A 143 4.56 1.30 -19.16
C ARG A 143 4.64 -0.22 -19.32
N THR A 144 5.09 -0.93 -18.28
CA THR A 144 5.13 -2.40 -18.30
C THR A 144 3.73 -2.99 -18.37
N LEU A 145 2.76 -2.48 -17.60
CA LEU A 145 1.35 -2.90 -17.65
C LEU A 145 0.77 -2.73 -19.07
N GLU A 146 0.95 -1.56 -19.66
CA GLU A 146 0.49 -1.28 -21.03
C GLU A 146 1.15 -2.22 -22.04
N TRP A 147 2.47 -2.42 -21.96
CA TRP A 147 3.17 -3.36 -22.84
C TRP A 147 2.65 -4.79 -22.72
N ILE A 148 2.44 -5.31 -21.49
CA ILE A 148 1.90 -6.65 -21.24
C ILE A 148 0.53 -6.82 -21.92
N THR A 149 -0.37 -5.83 -21.78
CA THR A 149 -1.72 -5.92 -22.36
C THR A 149 -1.74 -6.00 -23.88
N VAL A 150 -0.71 -5.45 -24.54
CA VAL A 150 -0.54 -5.48 -26.00
C VAL A 150 0.14 -6.78 -26.42
N GLU A 151 1.30 -7.09 -25.84
CA GLU A 151 2.15 -8.20 -26.26
C GLU A 151 1.52 -9.57 -25.98
N ARG A 152 0.96 -9.76 -24.78
CA ARG A 152 0.37 -11.04 -24.36
C ARG A 152 -1.05 -11.24 -24.88
N LYS A 153 -1.60 -10.29 -25.64
CA LYS A 153 -3.01 -10.27 -26.07
C LYS A 153 -3.98 -10.56 -24.92
N SER A 154 -3.76 -9.90 -23.77
CA SER A 154 -4.58 -10.07 -22.57
C SER A 154 -6.07 -9.90 -22.87
N CYS A 155 -6.93 -10.59 -22.10
CA CYS A 155 -8.36 -10.51 -22.32
C CYS A 155 -8.90 -9.08 -22.14
N ASN A 156 -10.04 -8.77 -22.76
CA ASN A 156 -10.64 -7.43 -22.73
C ASN A 156 -10.80 -6.89 -21.30
N ARG A 157 -11.17 -7.75 -20.35
CA ARG A 157 -11.29 -7.38 -18.94
C ARG A 157 -9.98 -6.78 -18.39
N ILE A 158 -8.84 -7.42 -18.61
CA ILE A 158 -7.54 -6.91 -18.14
C ILE A 158 -7.18 -5.59 -18.81
N ARG A 159 -7.43 -5.48 -20.13
CA ARG A 159 -7.19 -4.25 -20.88
C ARG A 159 -7.99 -3.08 -20.28
N PHE A 160 -9.28 -3.28 -20.04
CA PHE A 160 -10.14 -2.27 -19.41
C PHE A 160 -9.68 -1.92 -17.99
N MET A 161 -9.29 -2.90 -17.18
CA MET A 161 -8.79 -2.61 -15.83
C MET A 161 -7.50 -1.78 -15.83
N VAL A 162 -6.56 -2.05 -16.73
CA VAL A 162 -5.32 -1.27 -16.86
C VAL A 162 -5.64 0.14 -17.34
N MET A 163 -6.56 0.29 -18.31
CA MET A 163 -7.05 1.61 -18.74
C MET A 163 -7.70 2.38 -17.59
N ASP A 164 -8.58 1.75 -16.81
CA ASP A 164 -9.23 2.35 -15.63
C ASP A 164 -8.20 2.78 -14.58
N LEU A 165 -7.14 1.99 -14.39
CA LEU A 165 -6.06 2.32 -13.48
C LEU A 165 -5.24 3.52 -13.98
N SER A 166 -4.92 3.58 -15.27
CA SER A 166 -4.25 4.74 -15.88
C SER A 166 -5.09 6.01 -15.78
N GLU A 167 -6.41 5.89 -15.97
CA GLU A 167 -7.35 6.99 -15.80
C GLU A 167 -7.46 7.44 -14.33
N LEU A 168 -7.46 6.51 -13.38
CA LEU A 168 -7.44 6.85 -11.95
C LEU A 168 -6.20 7.66 -11.59
N ARG A 169 -5.03 7.28 -12.15
CA ARG A 169 -3.78 8.01 -11.93
C ARG A 169 -3.79 9.39 -12.56
N SER A 170 -4.34 9.55 -13.77
CA SER A 170 -4.43 10.87 -14.43
C SER A 170 -5.29 11.85 -13.63
N ARG A 171 -6.28 11.33 -12.89
CA ARG A 171 -7.10 12.07 -11.91
C ARG A 171 -6.45 12.21 -10.53
N ARG A 172 -5.14 12.03 -10.41
CA ARG A 172 -4.39 12.14 -9.13
C ARG A 172 -4.94 11.23 -8.03
N TRP A 173 -5.38 10.01 -8.40
CA TRP A 173 -5.91 9.00 -7.49
C TRP A 173 -7.23 9.38 -6.82
N THR A 174 -7.95 10.37 -7.35
CA THR A 174 -9.30 10.72 -6.93
C THR A 174 -10.31 9.82 -7.62
N THR A 175 -11.16 9.14 -6.84
CA THR A 175 -12.22 8.28 -7.39
C THR A 175 -13.30 9.12 -8.08
N ARG A 176 -14.03 8.56 -9.06
CA ARG A 176 -15.16 9.27 -9.72
C ARG A 176 -16.25 9.70 -8.74
N GLN A 177 -16.41 8.97 -7.63
CA GLN A 177 -17.39 9.31 -6.59
C GLN A 177 -16.91 10.50 -5.76
N GLU A 178 -15.64 10.50 -5.35
CA GLU A 178 -15.02 11.62 -4.64
C GLU A 178 -15.09 12.91 -5.47
N SER A 179 -14.74 12.85 -6.76
CA SER A 179 -14.82 14.02 -7.65
C SER A 179 -16.25 14.55 -7.79
N ARG A 180 -17.25 13.66 -7.87
CA ARG A 180 -18.66 14.07 -7.93
C ARG A 180 -19.13 14.74 -6.64
N LEU A 181 -18.65 14.27 -5.49
CA LEU A 181 -18.96 14.89 -4.19
C LEU A 181 -18.29 16.26 -4.08
N GLU A 182 -17.05 16.42 -4.54
CA GLU A 182 -16.37 17.72 -4.62
C GLU A 182 -17.14 18.69 -5.53
N ASP A 183 -17.55 18.26 -6.72
CA ASP A 183 -18.34 19.06 -7.66
C ASP A 183 -19.70 19.48 -7.07
N GLN A 184 -20.38 18.57 -6.37
CA GLN A 184 -21.61 18.88 -5.65
C GLN A 184 -21.34 19.88 -4.52
N ASN A 185 -20.29 19.71 -3.73
CA ASN A 185 -19.97 20.61 -2.62
C ASN A 185 -19.62 22.02 -3.10
N ILE A 186 -18.94 22.15 -4.24
CA ILE A 186 -18.68 23.43 -4.92
C ILE A 186 -19.99 24.06 -5.43
N SER A 187 -20.91 23.24 -5.95
CA SER A 187 -22.24 23.69 -6.39
C SER A 187 -23.12 24.17 -5.23
N TRP A 188 -23.25 23.38 -4.16
CA TRP A 188 -23.96 23.76 -2.93
C TRP A 188 -23.33 25.01 -2.28
N GLY A 189 -22.01 25.10 -2.25
CA GLY A 189 -21.27 26.27 -1.76
C GLY A 189 -21.45 27.53 -2.62
N LYS A 190 -21.68 27.39 -3.94
CA LYS A 190 -22.09 28.51 -4.81
C LYS A 190 -23.54 28.91 -4.56
N THR A 191 -24.46 27.96 -4.42
CA THR A 191 -25.88 28.23 -4.13
C THR A 191 -26.05 29.01 -2.83
N GLN A 192 -25.34 28.64 -1.75
CA GLN A 192 -25.40 29.37 -0.47
C GLN A 192 -24.81 30.79 -0.56
N LYS A 193 -23.73 30.99 -1.32
CA LYS A 193 -23.16 32.34 -1.55
C LYS A 193 -24.06 33.23 -2.40
N VAL A 194 -24.80 32.66 -3.35
CA VAL A 194 -25.80 33.40 -4.14
C VAL A 194 -27.00 33.79 -3.29
N THR A 195 -27.45 32.94 -2.36
CA THR A 195 -28.54 33.28 -1.42
C THR A 195 -28.12 34.35 -0.40
N ALA A 196 -26.87 34.37 0.05
CA ALA A 196 -26.36 35.39 0.97
C ALA A 196 -26.22 36.78 0.33
N ASN A 197 -26.00 36.86 -0.99
CA ASN A 197 -25.83 38.13 -1.71
C ASN A 197 -27.16 38.77 -2.15
N ASN A 198 -28.31 38.13 -1.92
CA ASN A 198 -29.64 38.62 -2.30
C ASN A 198 -30.52 39.01 -1.08
N ILE A 199 -29.94 39.18 0.11
CA ILE A 199 -30.68 39.67 1.30
C ILE A 199 -30.16 41.06 1.69
N THR A 200 -30.53 42.05 0.91
CA THR A 200 -30.76 43.42 1.37
C THR A 200 -31.89 43.99 0.52
N GLU A 201 -33.13 43.82 0.98
CA GLU A 201 -34.17 44.83 0.87
C GLU A 201 -35.33 44.45 1.82
N GLU A 202 -35.81 45.47 2.52
CA GLU A 202 -36.73 45.42 3.65
C GLU A 202 -38.06 44.74 3.32
N THR A 203 -38.57 43.92 4.24
CA THR A 203 -40.02 43.89 4.50
C THR A 203 -40.33 43.32 5.88
N THR A 204 -41.06 44.13 6.64
CA THR A 204 -41.59 44.00 8.00
C THR A 204 -42.07 42.60 8.42
N PRO A 205 -41.71 42.07 9.61
CA PRO A 205 -42.31 40.84 10.13
C PRO A 205 -43.62 41.11 10.88
N GLN A 206 -44.72 40.52 10.43
CA GLN A 206 -45.93 40.31 11.23
C GLN A 206 -45.78 39.07 12.11
N GLN A 207 -46.22 39.21 13.36
CA GLN A 207 -46.15 38.26 14.47
C GLN A 207 -47.41 37.38 14.54
N LEU A 208 -47.26 36.10 14.93
CA LEU A 208 -48.24 35.24 15.66
C LEU A 208 -47.58 33.85 15.97
N PRO A 209 -48.07 33.07 16.96
CA PRO A 209 -47.36 32.87 18.22
C PRO A 209 -46.82 31.44 18.44
N VAL A 210 -45.85 31.32 19.35
CA VAL A 210 -45.29 30.06 19.86
C VAL A 210 -46.11 29.59 21.07
N PRO A 211 -46.46 28.30 21.20
CA PRO A 211 -47.04 27.79 22.44
C PRO A 211 -45.94 27.46 23.46
N VAL A 212 -46.10 28.02 24.66
CA VAL A 212 -45.36 27.73 25.88
C VAL A 212 -45.95 26.47 26.52
N THR A 213 -45.11 25.54 26.98
CA THR A 213 -45.45 24.70 28.14
C THR A 213 -44.29 24.71 29.14
N VAL A 214 -44.67 25.05 30.36
CA VAL A 214 -43.90 25.16 31.60
C VAL A 214 -43.95 23.83 32.31
N ILE A 215 -42.82 23.32 32.84
CA ILE A 215 -42.78 22.59 34.13
C ILE A 215 -41.47 22.92 34.88
N GLU A 216 -41.64 23.75 35.91
CA GLU A 216 -41.04 23.80 37.26
C GLU A 216 -39.62 23.31 37.59
N ASN A 217 -38.78 24.30 37.96
CA ASN A 217 -37.94 24.44 39.17
C ASN A 217 -37.49 23.21 39.98
N ASN A 218 -36.17 23.11 40.23
CA ASN A 218 -35.68 23.08 41.61
C ASN A 218 -34.24 23.62 41.75
N MET A 219 -34.01 24.33 42.86
CA MET A 219 -32.73 24.91 43.31
C MET A 219 -31.72 23.84 43.74
N GLU A 220 -30.42 24.07 43.46
CA GLU A 220 -29.37 24.02 44.48
C GLU A 220 -28.05 24.63 43.96
N ALA A 221 -27.38 25.36 44.85
CA ALA A 221 -26.14 26.08 44.61
C ALA A 221 -24.94 25.32 45.20
N SER A 222 -23.80 25.31 44.51
CA SER A 222 -22.50 25.12 45.15
C SER A 222 -21.38 25.71 44.28
N VAL A 223 -20.75 26.76 44.82
CA VAL A 223 -19.52 27.41 44.38
C VAL A 223 -18.32 26.56 44.81
N LEU A 224 -17.30 26.46 43.94
CA LEU A 224 -15.89 26.29 44.34
C LEU A 224 -14.95 26.63 43.18
N ASP A 225 -13.78 27.13 43.59
CA ASP A 225 -12.94 28.17 42.99
C ASP A 225 -11.95 27.74 41.88
N PRO A 226 -11.28 28.71 41.20
CA PRO A 226 -10.36 28.46 40.09
C PRO A 226 -8.93 28.10 40.53
N ILE A 227 -8.28 27.23 39.77
CA ILE A 227 -6.88 26.81 39.94
C ILE A 227 -5.91 27.88 39.37
N PRO A 228 -4.84 28.27 40.11
CA PRO A 228 -3.91 29.33 39.69
C PRO A 228 -2.76 28.84 38.79
N ALA A 229 -2.21 29.78 38.02
CA ALA A 229 -1.03 29.65 37.18
C ALA A 229 0.29 29.82 37.95
N GLN A 230 1.29 28.99 37.63
CA GLN A 230 2.75 29.15 37.85
C GLN A 230 3.42 27.94 37.15
N GLU A 231 4.60 27.97 36.52
CA GLU A 231 5.73 28.89 36.58
C GLU A 231 6.64 28.66 35.35
N ARG A 232 7.24 29.72 34.83
CA ARG A 232 8.14 29.74 33.69
C ARG A 232 9.58 29.58 34.20
N THR A 233 10.20 28.41 34.04
CA THR A 233 11.62 28.18 34.36
C THR A 233 12.50 28.24 33.10
N LYS A 234 13.55 29.06 33.23
CA LYS A 234 14.61 29.38 32.26
C LYS A 234 15.42 28.13 31.87
N MET A 235 15.75 28.00 30.58
CA MET A 235 16.87 27.19 30.09
C MET A 235 18.13 28.07 29.97
N GLU A 236 19.23 27.62 30.59
CA GLU A 236 20.60 28.08 30.35
C GLU A 236 21.27 27.22 29.26
N PRO A 237 22.23 27.76 28.48
CA PRO A 237 22.86 27.04 27.38
C PRO A 237 24.06 26.22 27.87
N ARG A 238 24.14 24.94 27.48
CA ARG A 238 25.33 24.10 27.72
C ARG A 238 26.40 24.36 26.67
N GLN A 239 27.61 24.55 27.19
CA GLN A 239 28.87 24.74 26.49
C GLN A 239 29.29 23.51 25.68
N VAL A 240 29.96 23.77 24.56
CA VAL A 240 30.64 22.80 23.69
C VAL A 240 32.13 22.78 24.06
N THR A 241 32.76 21.60 24.07
CA THR A 241 34.16 21.26 23.67
C THR A 241 34.53 19.84 24.21
N PRO A 242 35.67 19.20 23.85
CA PRO A 242 35.92 18.54 22.56
C PRO A 242 36.62 17.16 22.70
N THR A 243 36.40 16.17 21.82
CA THR A 243 37.26 14.95 21.84
C THR A 243 37.49 14.32 20.46
N SER A 244 38.70 14.59 19.93
CA SER A 244 39.60 13.77 19.10
C SER A 244 39.06 12.85 17.99
N LEU A 245 39.26 13.29 16.74
CA LEU A 245 39.43 12.40 15.58
C LEU A 245 40.85 11.85 15.55
N LYS A 246 40.98 10.52 15.53
CA LYS A 246 42.21 9.84 15.07
C LYS A 246 42.05 9.52 13.59
N GLU A 247 42.92 10.10 12.79
CA GLU A 247 43.21 9.67 11.42
C GLU A 247 43.71 8.22 11.42
N ASN A 248 43.26 7.42 10.46
CA ASN A 248 44.03 6.29 9.96
C ASN A 248 43.83 6.18 8.44
N THR A 249 44.92 6.48 7.74
CA THR A 249 45.21 6.19 6.33
C THR A 249 45.53 4.70 6.17
N VAL A 250 45.18 4.10 5.02
CA VAL A 250 45.86 2.99 4.28
C VAL A 250 44.94 2.64 3.08
N LYS A 251 45.22 3.16 1.88
CA LYS A 251 46.08 2.65 0.79
C LYS A 251 45.50 1.49 -0.03
N ASP A 252 45.44 1.78 -1.33
CA ASP A 252 45.13 0.95 -2.49
C ASP A 252 45.81 -0.42 -2.55
N LYS A 253 45.10 -1.41 -3.12
CA LYS A 253 45.69 -2.40 -4.04
C LYS A 253 44.73 -2.76 -5.17
N LYS A 254 45.20 -2.52 -6.40
CA LYS A 254 44.70 -3.01 -7.69
C LYS A 254 44.93 -4.53 -7.83
N SER A 255 44.02 -5.21 -8.53
CA SER A 255 44.27 -6.27 -9.55
C SER A 255 42.92 -6.56 -10.22
N SER A 256 42.69 -6.37 -11.53
CA SER A 256 43.31 -7.00 -12.72
C SER A 256 43.08 -8.51 -12.79
N PHE A 257 42.79 -9.00 -14.02
CA PHE A 257 42.43 -10.35 -14.50
C PHE A 257 40.91 -10.61 -14.55
N TYR A 258 40.22 -10.81 -15.69
CA TYR A 258 40.59 -11.35 -17.01
C TYR A 258 39.85 -10.61 -18.14
N SER A 259 40.57 -10.32 -19.23
CA SER A 259 40.02 -10.11 -20.57
C SER A 259 40.79 -10.97 -21.56
N SER A 260 40.11 -11.89 -22.24
CA SER A 260 40.43 -12.49 -23.54
C SER A 260 39.45 -13.66 -23.70
N GLY A 261 38.72 -13.86 -24.78
CA GLY A 261 38.75 -13.32 -26.13
C GLY A 261 38.14 -14.44 -26.98
N LEU A 262 37.33 -14.10 -27.99
CA LEU A 262 37.22 -14.84 -29.24
C LEU A 262 36.36 -14.06 -30.23
N SER A 263 37.08 -13.55 -31.21
CA SER A 263 36.65 -13.01 -32.48
C SER A 263 36.04 -14.09 -33.39
N ASP A 264 34.96 -13.71 -34.07
CA ASP A 264 34.83 -13.73 -35.53
C ASP A 264 34.96 -15.09 -36.28
N GLN A 265 33.83 -15.56 -36.83
CA GLN A 265 33.86 -16.39 -38.04
C GLN A 265 32.61 -16.13 -38.90
N SER A 266 32.78 -15.24 -39.88
CA SER A 266 31.97 -15.21 -41.10
C SER A 266 32.03 -16.55 -41.85
N ARG A 267 30.87 -17.09 -42.27
CA ARG A 267 30.55 -17.61 -43.62
C ARG A 267 29.22 -18.38 -43.53
N ARG A 268 28.18 -17.96 -44.26
CA ARG A 268 27.92 -18.25 -45.68
C ARG A 268 27.50 -19.71 -45.87
N ASN A 269 26.23 -19.89 -46.24
CA ASN A 269 25.55 -20.99 -46.95
C ASN A 269 24.11 -21.06 -46.42
N GLN A 270 23.05 -21.27 -47.19
CA GLN A 270 22.73 -21.20 -48.63
C GLN A 270 21.26 -21.62 -48.67
N GLU A 271 20.51 -21.10 -49.65
CA GLU A 271 19.22 -21.63 -50.16
C GLU A 271 17.95 -21.43 -49.32
#